data_AF-A0A0F9TP36-F1
#
_entry.id   AF-A0A0F9TP36-F1
#
_cell.length_a   1.000
_cell.length_b   1.000
_cell.length_c   1.000
_cell.angle_alpha   90.00
_cell.angle_beta   90.00
_cell.angle_gamma   90.00
#
_symmetry.space_group_name_H-M   'P 1'
#
loop_
_entity.id
_entity.type
_entity.pdbx_description
1 polymer ?
#
loop_
_entity_poly.entity_id
_entity_poly.type
_entity_poly.pdbx_seq_one_letter_code
_entity_poly.pdbx_strand_id
1 'polypeptide(L)' 'MSDTKPCPECNGKMIQWPTGVVLCCYPPKTPWIWKCGCGHTEKGGKWVGQTDEQSFQDEWKARQ' A
#
# COMPACT_ATOMS: atom_id res chain seq x y z
N MET A 1 -4.61 -10.58 -4.27
CA MET A 1 -5.81 -10.02 -4.94
C MET A 1 -5.30 -8.91 -5.83
N SER A 2 -5.75 -8.84 -7.08
CA SER A 2 -5.11 -8.05 -8.15
C SER A 2 -5.08 -6.54 -7.81
N ASP A 3 -3.91 -6.03 -7.41
CA ASP A 3 -3.65 -4.64 -6.98
C ASP A 3 -3.69 -3.62 -8.13
N THR A 4 -4.67 -3.74 -9.04
CA THR A 4 -4.68 -3.01 -10.30
C THR A 4 -6.09 -2.58 -10.67
N LYS A 5 -6.25 -1.31 -11.07
CA LYS A 5 -7.53 -0.74 -11.51
C LYS A 5 -7.39 -0.06 -12.88
N PRO A 6 -8.47 0.13 -13.64
CA PRO A 6 -8.41 0.85 -14.92
C PRO A 6 -8.16 2.36 -14.72
N CYS A 7 -7.42 2.96 -15.64
CA CYS A 7 -7.13 4.39 -15.69
C CYS A 7 -8.32 5.16 -16.29
N PRO A 8 -8.79 6.24 -15.66
CA PRO A 8 -9.93 7.01 -16.20
C PRO A 8 -9.62 7.72 -17.53
N GLU A 9 -8.34 7.96 -17.86
CA GLU A 9 -7.96 8.70 -19.08
C GLU A 9 -7.71 7.79 -20.29
N CYS A 10 -6.92 6.72 -20.11
CA CYS A 10 -6.52 5.84 -21.21
C CYS A 10 -7.10 4.43 -21.14
N ASN A 11 -7.91 4.15 -20.10
CA ASN A 11 -8.43 2.82 -19.75
C ASN A 11 -7.34 1.75 -19.53
N GLY A 12 -6.07 2.17 -19.48
CA GLY A 12 -4.93 1.30 -19.23
C GLY A 12 -4.86 0.85 -17.77
N LYS A 13 -3.97 -0.10 -17.50
CA LYS A 13 -3.78 -0.65 -16.17
C LYS A 13 -3.05 0.35 -15.26
N MET A 14 -3.62 0.67 -14.10
CA MET A 14 -2.93 1.38 -13.03
C MET A 14 -2.33 0.40 -12.04
N ILE A 15 -1.15 0.75 -11.52
CA ILE A 15 -0.47 0.01 -10.45
C ILE A 15 -0.43 0.84 -9.18
N GLN A 16 -0.44 0.17 -8.03
CA GLN A 16 -0.15 0.82 -6.75
C GLN A 16 1.33 1.19 -6.71
N TRP A 17 1.64 2.40 -6.27
CA TRP A 17 3.00 2.92 -6.19
C TRP A 17 3.24 3.59 -4.83
N PRO A 18 4.29 3.21 -4.08
CA PRO A 18 4.63 3.84 -2.82
C PRO A 18 4.99 5.32 -3.04
N THR A 19 4.48 6.21 -2.18
CA THR A 19 4.90 7.64 -2.22
C THR A 19 6.32 7.86 -1.72
N GLY A 20 6.94 6.86 -1.07
CA GLY A 20 8.21 7.00 -0.36
C GLY A 20 8.09 7.74 0.99
N VAL A 21 6.89 8.21 1.35
CA VAL A 21 6.62 8.87 2.62
C VAL A 21 6.22 7.85 3.67
N VAL A 22 6.78 7.99 4.87
CA VAL A 22 6.36 7.25 6.06
C VAL A 22 5.75 8.24 7.05
N LEU A 23 4.52 8.00 7.48
CA LEU A 23 3.87 8.74 8.55
C LEU A 23 4.24 8.09 9.88
N CYS A 24 4.93 8.83 10.73
CA CYS A 24 5.43 8.41 12.04
C CYS A 24 4.31 8.38 13.10
N CYS A 25 3.23 7.64 12.84
CA CYS A 25 2.21 7.31 13.83
C CYS A 25 2.40 5.86 14.33
N TYR A 26 1.68 5.46 15.38
CA TYR A 26 1.68 4.09 15.89
C TYR A 26 0.32 3.43 15.59
N PRO A 27 0.26 2.37 14.75
CA PRO A 27 1.32 1.83 13.90
C PRO A 27 1.69 2.77 12.73
N PRO A 28 2.90 2.64 12.15
CA PRO A 28 3.36 3.49 11.05
C PRO A 28 2.46 3.33 9.82
N LYS A 29 2.28 4.40 9.06
CA LYS A 29 1.45 4.40 7.85
C LYS A 29 2.25 4.85 6.64
N THR A 30 2.19 4.09 5.55
CA THR A 30 2.87 4.40 4.28
C THR A 30 1.84 4.68 3.20
N PRO A 31 1.60 5.95 2.83
CA PRO A 31 0.69 6.30 1.73
C PRO A 31 1.21 5.78 0.39
N TRP A 32 0.27 5.41 -0.48
CA TRP A 32 0.55 5.01 -1.84
C TRP A 32 -0.41 5.71 -2.81
N ILE A 33 -0.04 5.75 -4.08
CA ILE A 33 -0.81 6.36 -5.17
C ILE A 33 -1.06 5.34 -6.27
N TRP A 34 -2.11 5.54 -7.04
CA TRP A 34 -2.30 4.84 -8.31
C TRP A 34 -1.51 5.55 -9.40
N LYS A 35 -0.74 4.80 -10.19
CA LYS A 35 0.03 5.33 -11.30
C LYS A 35 -0.28 4.57 -12.58
N CYS A 36 -0.59 5.30 -13.65
CA CYS A 36 -0.77 4.75 -14.99
C CYS A 36 0.47 5.04 -15.87
N GLY A 37 0.72 4.17 -16.86
CA GLY A 37 1.76 4.39 -17.86
C GLY A 37 1.54 5.62 -18.76
N CYS A 38 0.30 6.12 -18.87
CA CYS A 38 0.00 7.35 -19.63
C CYS A 38 0.39 8.65 -18.91
N GLY A 39 0.82 8.58 -17.64
CA GLY A 39 1.16 9.74 -16.82
C GLY A 39 0.09 10.13 -15.80
N HIS A 40 -1.14 9.61 -15.91
CA HIS A 40 -2.19 9.85 -14.92
C HIS A 40 -1.84 9.25 -13.55
N THR A 41 -2.06 10.03 -12.49
CA THR A 41 -1.89 9.60 -11.09
C THR A 41 -3.10 9.93 -10.26
N GLU A 42 -3.48 9.03 -9.36
CA GLU A 42 -4.60 9.23 -8.44
C GLU A 42 -4.19 8.91 -7.00
N LYS A 43 -4.82 9.58 -6.03
CA LYS A 43 -4.60 9.26 -4.62
C LYS A 43 -5.05 7.82 -4.35
N GLY A 44 -4.16 7.07 -3.71
CA GLY A 44 -4.46 5.73 -3.24
C GLY A 44 -4.86 5.72 -1.77
N GLY A 45 -4.65 4.57 -1.14
CA GLY A 45 -4.81 4.38 0.29
C GLY A 45 -3.51 4.58 1.08
N LYS A 46 -3.45 3.90 2.22
CA LYS A 46 -2.26 3.82 3.08
C LYS A 46 -2.10 2.37 3.49
N TRP A 47 -0.89 1.82 3.35
CA TRP A 47 -0.56 0.58 4.04
C TRP A 47 -0.29 0.90 5.50
N VAL A 48 -0.74 0.02 6.38
CA VAL A 48 -0.55 0.12 7.82
C VAL A 48 0.50 -0.91 8.18
N GLY A 49 1.57 -0.47 8.84
CA GLY A 49 2.59 -1.37 9.36
C GLY A 49 2.02 -2.24 10.50
N GLN A 50 2.75 -3.29 10.85
CA GLN A 50 2.42 -4.11 12.02
C GLN A 50 2.91 -3.41 13.29
N THR A 51 2.20 -3.61 14.40
CA THR A 51 2.74 -3.28 15.73
C THR A 51 3.66 -4.38 16.22
N ASP A 52 4.51 -4.06 17.21
CA ASP A 52 5.43 -5.05 17.80
C ASP A 52 4.64 -6.24 18.40
N GLU A 53 3.48 -5.99 19.01
CA GLU A 53 2.62 -7.05 19.53
C GLU A 53 2.06 -7.95 18.43
N GLN A 54 1.72 -7.38 17.26
CA GLN A 54 1.24 -8.17 16.12
C GLN A 54 2.36 -9.02 15.54
N SER A 55 3.56 -8.46 15.36
CA SER A 55 4.73 -9.20 14.91
C SER A 55 5.07 -10.34 15.88
N PHE A 56 5.05 -10.09 17.19
CA PHE A 56 5.25 -11.13 18.19
C PHE A 56 4.19 -12.24 18.12
N GLN A 57 2.90 -11.89 17.98
CA GLN A 57 1.82 -12.87 17.89
C GLN A 57 1.93 -13.74 16.62
N ASP A 58 2.31 -13.14 15.49
CA ASP A 58 2.51 -13.87 14.23
C ASP A 58 3.70 -14.83 14.35
N GLU A 59 4.82 -14.39 14.94
CA GLU A 59 5.98 -15.24 15.20
C GLU A 59 5.66 -16.41 16.15
N TRP A 60 4.89 -16.15 17.21
CA TRP A 60 4.46 -17.19 18.15
C TRP A 60 3.59 -18.25 17.45
N LYS A 61 2.59 -17.82 16.68
CA LYS A 61 1.69 -18.72 15.93
C LYS A 61 2.44 -19.56 14.90
N ALA A 62 3.46 -19.00 14.25
CA ALA A 62 4.26 -19.73 13.25
C ALA A 62 5.15 -20.84 13.85
N ARG A 63 5.36 -20.85 15.18
CA ARG A 63 6.20 -21.84 15.89
C ARG A 63 5.39 -22.95 16.57
N GLN A 64 4.06 -22.93 16.49
CA GLN A 64 3.19 -24.03 16.93
C GLN A 64 2.89 -24.98 15.77
#